data_AF-A0A2E7HRU3-F1
#
_entry.id   AF-A0A2E7HRU3-F1
#
_cell.length_a   1.000
_cell.length_b   1.000
_cell.length_c   1.000
_cell.angle_alpha   90.00
_cell.angle_beta   90.00
_cell.angle_gamma   90.00
#
_symmetry.space_group_name_H-M   'P 1'
#
loop_
_entity.id
_entity.type
_entity.pdbx_description
1 polymer ?
#
loop_
_entity_poly.entity_id
_entity_poly.type
_entity_poly.pdbx_seq_one_letter_code
_entity_poly.pdbx_strand_id
1 'polypeptide(L)'
;MVGASRAELAVRHRLASMSETVTDWCELQSVVEAPKKGPIVVQFGTQACALCPEASRRLHKLLETHQFEWHYMDASTSQLAEELAVTKLPAIAVVHAADRYTVYQQLRDDDVNRIINQECVQRLVLDADF
;
A
#
# COMPACT_ATOMS: atom_id res chain seq x y z
N MET A 1 23.95 12.50 -37.59
CA MET A 1 24.30 11.53 -36.53
C MET A 1 24.72 12.32 -35.30
N VAL A 2 23.80 12.58 -34.38
CA VAL A 2 24.11 13.22 -33.09
C VAL A 2 23.82 12.18 -32.02
N GLY A 3 24.89 11.61 -31.46
CA GLY A 3 24.81 10.62 -30.40
C GLY A 3 24.38 11.28 -29.10
N ALA A 4 23.20 10.91 -28.61
CA ALA A 4 22.76 11.27 -27.28
C ALA A 4 23.66 10.58 -26.24
N SER A 5 24.18 11.36 -25.30
CA SER A 5 25.06 10.92 -24.23
C SER A 5 24.32 9.96 -23.28
N ARG A 6 24.92 8.81 -22.96
CA ARG A 6 24.35 7.77 -22.08
C ARG A 6 23.98 8.27 -20.68
N ALA A 7 24.44 9.47 -20.28
CA ALA A 7 24.11 10.09 -19.00
C ALA A 7 22.66 10.63 -18.92
N GLU A 8 22.05 11.03 -20.04
CA GLU A 8 20.66 11.54 -20.02
C GLU A 8 19.61 10.42 -19.91
N LEU A 9 19.98 9.18 -20.24
CA LEU A 9 19.07 8.03 -20.15
C LEU A 9 18.85 7.57 -18.70
N ALA A 10 19.80 7.84 -17.79
CA ALA A 10 19.76 7.34 -16.41
C ALA A 10 18.88 8.19 -15.47
N VAL A 11 18.66 9.47 -15.78
CA VAL A 11 17.86 10.37 -14.94
C VAL A 11 16.36 10.13 -15.14
N ARG A 12 15.94 9.70 -16.34
CA ARG A 12 14.53 9.41 -16.65
C ARG A 12 14.01 8.14 -15.96
N HIS A 13 14.88 7.25 -15.50
CA HIS A 13 14.47 6.02 -14.80
C HIS A 13 14.26 6.20 -13.28
N ARG A 14 14.50 7.39 -12.71
CA ARG A 14 14.43 7.61 -11.25
C ARG A 14 13.15 8.25 -10.72
N LEU A 15 12.16 8.52 -11.56
CA LEU A 15 10.90 9.16 -11.15
C LEU A 15 9.63 8.34 -11.44
N ALA A 16 9.77 7.10 -11.93
CA ALA A 16 8.65 6.19 -12.18
C ALA A 16 8.33 5.27 -10.98
N SER A 17 8.76 5.63 -9.76
CA SER A 17 8.39 4.93 -8.53
C SER A 17 7.33 5.72 -7.76
N MET A 18 6.34 6.24 -8.48
CA MET A 18 5.15 6.83 -7.89
C MET A 18 3.97 5.92 -8.21
N SER A 19 3.57 5.13 -7.22
CA SER A 19 2.23 4.55 -7.11
C SER A 19 1.74 3.85 -8.39
N GLU A 20 2.26 2.66 -8.68
CA GLU A 20 1.50 1.70 -9.49
C GLU A 20 0.19 1.43 -8.73
N THR A 21 -0.90 1.96 -9.28
CA THR A 21 -2.25 1.66 -8.82
C THR A 21 -2.51 0.24 -9.25
N VAL A 22 -2.29 -0.72 -8.33
CA VAL A 22 -2.71 -2.08 -8.58
C VAL A 22 -4.22 -2.05 -8.85
N THR A 23 -4.69 -2.52 -10.00
CA THR A 23 -6.13 -2.41 -10.34
C THR A 23 -6.90 -3.71 -10.14
N ASP A 24 -6.20 -4.84 -10.08
CA ASP A 24 -6.80 -6.18 -9.99
C ASP A 24 -5.89 -7.19 -9.27
N TRP A 25 -6.44 -8.38 -9.01
CA TRP A 25 -5.71 -9.47 -8.35
C TRP A 25 -4.54 -9.99 -9.19
N CYS A 26 -4.60 -9.96 -10.52
CA CYS A 26 -3.51 -10.48 -11.35
C CYS A 26 -2.24 -9.62 -11.17
N GLU A 27 -2.42 -8.30 -11.17
CA GLU A 27 -1.35 -7.36 -10.87
C GLU A 27 -0.89 -7.52 -9.42
N LEU A 28 -1.81 -7.62 -8.45
CA LEU A 28 -1.44 -7.82 -7.05
C LEU A 28 -0.65 -9.11 -6.82
N GLN A 29 -0.99 -10.22 -7.48
CA GLN A 29 -0.23 -11.49 -7.43
C GLN A 29 1.21 -11.31 -7.85
N SER A 30 1.44 -10.63 -8.98
CA SER A 30 2.78 -10.36 -9.49
C SER A 30 3.62 -9.55 -8.50
N VAL A 31 2.98 -8.60 -7.80
CA VAL A 31 3.65 -7.85 -6.75
C VAL A 31 3.90 -8.78 -5.56
N VAL A 32 2.88 -9.47 -5.03
CA VAL A 32 2.96 -10.35 -3.83
C VAL A 32 4.07 -11.40 -3.93
N GLU A 33 4.32 -11.96 -5.10
CA GLU A 33 5.34 -13.01 -5.31
C GLU A 33 6.77 -12.48 -5.39
N ALA A 34 6.96 -11.17 -5.57
CA ALA A 34 8.28 -10.55 -5.54
C ALA A 34 8.88 -10.57 -4.11
N PRO A 35 10.21 -10.65 -3.94
CA PRO A 35 10.83 -10.56 -2.62
C PRO A 35 10.55 -9.19 -1.98
N LYS A 36 9.74 -9.17 -0.90
CA LYS A 36 9.35 -7.95 -0.18
C LYS A 36 9.89 -7.88 1.22
N LYS A 37 9.90 -6.64 1.74
CA LYS A 37 10.21 -6.35 3.15
C LYS A 37 8.99 -6.51 4.08
N GLY A 38 7.79 -6.75 3.57
CA GLY A 38 6.58 -6.90 4.38
C GLY A 38 5.31 -7.10 3.56
N PRO A 39 4.14 -7.19 4.22
CA PRO A 39 2.85 -7.34 3.55
C PRO A 39 2.51 -6.12 2.68
N ILE A 40 1.58 -6.31 1.74
CA ILE A 40 0.92 -5.21 1.05
C ILE A 40 -0.30 -4.79 1.84
N VAL A 41 -0.44 -3.49 2.07
CA VAL A 41 -1.64 -2.87 2.61
C VAL A 41 -2.35 -2.14 1.49
N VAL A 42 -3.53 -2.60 1.12
CA VAL A 42 -4.40 -1.91 0.15
C VAL A 42 -5.45 -1.15 0.93
N GLN A 43 -5.46 0.18 0.82
CA GLN A 43 -6.55 1.01 1.34
C GLN A 43 -7.63 1.17 0.28
N PHE A 44 -8.86 0.84 0.65
CA PHE A 44 -10.06 1.14 -0.13
C PHE A 44 -10.75 2.37 0.45
N GLY A 45 -11.02 3.35 -0.42
CA GLY A 45 -11.70 4.59 -0.07
C GLY A 45 -12.46 5.18 -1.25
N THR A 46 -13.09 6.33 -1.04
CA THR A 46 -13.71 7.14 -2.10
C THR A 46 -13.60 8.61 -1.72
N GLN A 47 -13.81 9.51 -2.68
CA GLN A 47 -13.87 10.96 -2.39
C GLN A 47 -15.02 11.34 -1.44
N ALA A 48 -16.09 10.54 -1.39
CA ALA A 48 -17.22 10.77 -0.49
C ALA A 48 -16.99 10.26 0.96
N CYS A 49 -15.92 9.50 1.18
CA CYS A 49 -15.62 8.89 2.48
C CYS A 49 -14.97 9.90 3.44
N ALA A 50 -15.75 10.43 4.39
CA ALA A 50 -15.29 11.45 5.34
C ALA A 50 -14.09 11.02 6.22
N LEU A 51 -13.96 9.72 6.51
CA LEU A 51 -12.91 9.18 7.39
C LEU A 51 -11.69 8.64 6.62
N CYS A 52 -11.76 8.55 5.30
CA CYS A 52 -10.66 8.04 4.49
C CYS A 52 -9.39 8.90 4.54
N PRO A 53 -9.46 10.25 4.56
CA PRO A 53 -8.27 11.09 4.72
C PRO A 53 -7.49 10.82 6.01
N GLU A 54 -8.20 10.56 7.11
CA GLU A 54 -7.59 10.22 8.40
C GLU A 54 -6.84 8.89 8.33
N ALA A 55 -7.48 7.86 7.75
CA ALA A 55 -6.87 6.56 7.58
C ALA A 55 -5.62 6.61 6.69
N SER A 56 -5.67 7.35 5.58
CA SER A 56 -4.52 7.56 4.69
C SER A 56 -3.36 8.25 5.41
N ARG A 57 -3.64 9.29 6.21
CA ARG A 57 -2.60 9.99 6.99
C ARG A 57 -1.93 9.06 7.99
N ARG A 58 -2.69 8.19 8.66
CA ARG A 58 -2.17 7.20 9.61
C ARG A 58 -1.29 6.16 8.93
N LEU A 59 -1.74 5.60 7.79
CA LEU A 59 -0.94 4.67 6.99
C LEU A 59 0.38 5.31 6.53
N HIS A 60 0.31 6.55 6.04
CA HIS A 60 1.50 7.29 5.62
C HIS A 60 2.53 7.43 6.75
N LYS A 61 2.08 7.80 7.96
CA LYS A 61 2.97 7.89 9.13
C LYS A 61 3.56 6.54 9.54
N LEU A 62 2.78 5.47 9.43
CA LEU A 62 3.22 4.13 9.81
C LEU A 62 4.27 3.55 8.87
N LEU A 63 4.36 4.03 7.62
CA LEU A 63 5.45 3.66 6.71
C LEU A 63 6.83 4.05 7.26
N GLU A 64 6.93 5.02 8.16
CA GLU A 64 8.21 5.41 8.77
C GLU A 64 8.70 4.36 9.78
N THR A 65 7.77 3.65 10.42
CA THR A 65 8.04 2.79 11.59
C THR A 65 7.80 1.31 11.33
N HIS A 66 7.11 0.94 10.24
CA HIS A 66 6.75 -0.43 9.91
C HIS A 66 7.15 -0.81 8.48
N GLN A 67 7.36 -2.09 8.25
CA GLN A 67 7.69 -2.65 6.94
C GLN A 67 6.41 -3.15 6.28
N PHE A 68 5.89 -2.36 5.34
CA PHE A 68 4.80 -2.73 4.45
C PHE A 68 4.84 -1.84 3.21
N GLU A 69 4.18 -2.29 2.14
CA GLU A 69 3.90 -1.49 0.95
C GLU A 69 2.45 -1.00 1.01
N TRP A 70 2.19 0.25 0.61
CA TRP A 70 0.85 0.82 0.68
C TRP A 70 0.36 1.25 -0.70
N HIS A 71 -0.82 0.75 -1.09
CA HIS A 71 -1.54 1.22 -2.27
C HIS A 71 -2.92 1.75 -1.85
N TYR A 72 -3.35 2.80 -2.55
CA TYR A 72 -4.72 3.30 -2.45
C TYR A 72 -5.51 2.87 -3.68
N MET A 73 -6.75 2.44 -3.47
CA MET A 73 -7.72 2.14 -4.52
C MET A 73 -9.05 2.84 -4.24
N ASP A 74 -9.64 3.39 -5.29
CA ASP A 74 -11.02 3.87 -5.21
C ASP A 74 -11.98 2.66 -5.23
N ALA A 75 -12.72 2.48 -4.14
CA ALA A 75 -13.62 1.34 -3.93
C ALA A 75 -14.81 1.34 -4.91
N SER A 76 -15.13 2.48 -5.54
CA SER A 76 -16.24 2.57 -6.50
C SER A 76 -15.86 2.09 -7.91
N THR A 77 -14.56 1.96 -8.20
CA THR A 77 -14.06 1.55 -9.52
C THR A 77 -13.13 0.34 -9.45
N SER A 78 -12.80 -0.14 -8.26
CA SER A 78 -11.86 -1.25 -8.06
C SER A 78 -12.58 -2.59 -8.12
N GLN A 79 -12.23 -3.41 -9.11
CA GLN A 79 -12.67 -4.81 -9.17
C GLN A 79 -12.21 -5.59 -7.93
N LEU A 80 -11.01 -5.31 -7.43
CA LEU A 80 -10.49 -5.93 -6.21
C LEU A 80 -11.37 -5.62 -4.99
N ALA A 81 -11.94 -4.41 -4.89
CA ALA A 81 -12.87 -4.07 -3.82
C ALA A 81 -14.14 -4.93 -3.87
N GLU A 82 -14.66 -5.22 -5.07
CA GLU A 82 -15.82 -6.10 -5.27
C GLU A 82 -15.48 -7.55 -4.89
N GLU A 83 -14.36 -8.08 -5.39
CA GLU A 83 -13.89 -9.45 -5.12
C GLU A 83 -13.63 -9.69 -3.63
N LEU A 84 -13.10 -8.70 -2.93
CA LEU A 84 -12.87 -8.73 -1.48
C LEU A 84 -14.11 -8.37 -0.65
N ALA A 85 -15.27 -8.20 -1.30
CA ALA A 85 -16.55 -7.83 -0.68
C ALA A 85 -16.45 -6.61 0.26
N VAL A 86 -15.75 -5.56 -0.20
CA VAL A 86 -15.64 -4.28 0.52
C VAL A 86 -16.96 -3.55 0.44
N THR A 87 -17.69 -3.50 1.55
CA THR A 87 -19.02 -2.88 1.67
C THR A 87 -19.03 -1.65 2.59
N LYS A 88 -17.98 -1.45 3.40
CA LYS A 88 -17.89 -0.33 4.35
C LYS A 88 -16.54 0.35 4.30
N LEU A 89 -16.56 1.68 4.29
CA LEU A 89 -15.35 2.51 4.20
C LEU A 89 -15.08 3.29 5.51
N PRO A 90 -13.83 3.70 5.75
CA PRO A 90 -12.61 3.22 5.10
C PRO A 90 -12.39 1.73 5.36
N ALA A 91 -11.73 1.05 4.42
CA ALA A 91 -11.31 -0.34 4.57
C ALA A 91 -9.84 -0.51 4.19
N ILE A 92 -9.20 -1.53 4.76
CA ILE A 92 -7.87 -1.97 4.38
C ILE A 92 -7.85 -3.48 4.20
N ALA A 93 -7.19 -3.97 3.14
CA ALA A 93 -6.78 -5.36 3.04
C ALA A 93 -5.29 -5.46 3.33
N VAL A 94 -4.91 -6.36 4.25
CA VAL A 94 -3.51 -6.68 4.51
C VAL A 94 -3.21 -8.03 3.87
N VAL A 95 -2.34 -8.02 2.86
CA VAL A 95 -2.04 -9.16 1.99
C VAL A 95 -0.62 -9.63 2.28
N HIS A 96 -0.52 -10.83 2.84
CA HIS A 96 0.74 -11.49 3.17
C HIS A 96 1.18 -12.50 2.10
N ALA A 97 0.21 -13.05 1.36
CA ALA A 97 0.40 -13.93 0.20
C ALA A 97 -0.87 -13.90 -0.67
N ALA A 98 -0.82 -14.50 -1.87
CA ALA A 98 -1.94 -14.49 -2.82
C ALA A 98 -3.23 -15.13 -2.24
N ASP A 99 -3.07 -16.09 -1.35
CA ASP A 99 -4.16 -16.81 -0.67
C ASP A 99 -4.30 -16.42 0.82
N ARG A 100 -3.45 -15.53 1.32
CA ARG A 100 -3.38 -15.14 2.73
C ARG A 100 -3.50 -13.63 2.87
N TYR A 101 -4.72 -13.18 3.07
CA TYR A 101 -5.05 -11.79 3.32
C TYR A 101 -6.18 -11.65 4.36
N THR A 102 -6.24 -10.47 4.99
CA THR A 102 -7.31 -10.11 5.91
C THR A 102 -7.89 -8.76 5.51
N VAL A 103 -9.22 -8.66 5.43
CA VAL A 103 -9.93 -7.42 5.10
C VAL A 103 -10.55 -6.83 6.36
N TYR A 104 -10.19 -5.59 6.65
CA TYR A 104 -10.71 -4.80 7.76
C TYR A 104 -11.53 -3.64 7.21
N GLN A 105 -12.78 -3.52 7.63
CA GLN A 105 -13.71 -2.53 7.09
C GLN A 105 -14.29 -1.65 8.19
N GLN A 106 -14.87 -0.51 7.81
CA GLN A 106 -15.46 0.46 8.73
C GLN A 106 -14.45 0.98 9.77
N LEU A 107 -13.20 1.23 9.37
CA LEU A 107 -12.14 1.64 10.30
C LEU A 107 -12.50 2.96 10.99
N ARG A 108 -12.25 3.04 12.30
CA ARG A 108 -12.46 4.21 13.15
C ARG A 108 -11.22 4.46 14.02
N ASP A 109 -11.11 5.68 14.53
CA ASP A 109 -10.15 6.05 15.57
C ASP A 109 -8.73 5.52 15.34
N ASP A 110 -8.28 4.58 16.17
CA ASP A 110 -6.94 3.98 16.15
C ASP A 110 -6.86 2.61 15.46
N ASP A 111 -7.93 2.15 14.80
CA ASP A 111 -7.98 0.84 14.14
C ASP A 111 -6.82 0.63 13.18
N VAL A 112 -6.47 1.65 12.39
CA VAL A 112 -5.33 1.58 11.45
C VAL A 112 -4.03 1.28 12.20
N ASN A 113 -3.77 1.97 13.31
CA ASN A 113 -2.58 1.75 14.11
C ASN A 113 -2.57 0.35 14.70
N ARG A 114 -3.70 -0.09 15.27
CA ARG A 114 -3.84 -1.42 15.85
C ARG A 114 -3.61 -2.52 14.83
N ILE A 115 -4.21 -2.42 13.65
CA ILE A 115 -4.08 -3.41 12.57
C ILE A 115 -2.65 -3.48 12.07
N ILE A 116 -2.01 -2.33 11.78
CA ILE A 116 -0.63 -2.32 11.29
C ILE A 116 0.35 -2.84 12.36
N ASN A 117 0.14 -2.54 13.64
CA ASN A 117 0.95 -3.10 14.72
C ASN A 117 0.79 -4.63 14.85
N GLN A 118 -0.37 -5.18 14.47
CA GLN A 118 -0.65 -6.60 14.54
C GLN A 118 -0.14 -7.36 13.30
N GLU A 119 -0.24 -6.74 12.13
CA GLU A 119 -0.03 -7.41 10.84
C GLU A 119 1.32 -7.08 10.21
N CYS A 120 1.98 -5.99 10.59
CA CYS A 120 3.21 -5.52 9.95
C CYS A 120 4.38 -5.52 10.95
N VAL A 121 5.54 -5.94 10.47
CA VAL A 121 6.77 -5.96 11.28
C VAL A 121 7.28 -4.52 11.46
N GLN A 122 7.68 -4.16 12.67
CA GLN A 122 8.33 -2.88 12.94
C GLN A 122 9.69 -2.80 12.23
N ARG A 123 10.04 -1.62 11.73
CA ARG A 123 11.39 -1.32 11.26
C ARG A 123 12.31 -1.25 12.47
N LEU A 124 13.29 -2.15 12.51
CA LEU A 124 14.45 -1.98 13.37
C LEU A 124 15.29 -0.85 12.78
N VAL A 125 15.09 0.37 13.28
CA VAL A 125 16.06 1.45 13.08
C VAL A 125 17.19 1.18 14.07
N LEU A 126 18.22 0.46 13.63
CA LEU A 126 19.49 0.50 14.33
C LEU A 126 20.04 1.90 14.10
N ASP A 127 19.91 2.79 15.10
CA ASP A 127 20.67 4.04 15.15
C ASP A 127 22.16 3.65 15.08
N ALA A 128 22.76 3.83 13.91
CA ALA A 128 24.16 3.54 13.64
C ALA A 128 25.10 4.63 14.20
N ASP A 129 24.73 5.21 15.35
CA ASP A 129 25.45 6.26 16.07
C ASP A 129 25.76 5.84 17.52
N PHE A 130 26.25 4.61 17.72
CA PHE A 130 26.85 4.15 18.97
C PHE A 130 28.28 3.66 18.75
#